data_AF-A0A1C5PGF0-F1
#
_entry.id   AF-A0A1C5PGF0-F1
#
_cell.length_a   1.000
_cell.length_b   1.000
_cell.length_c   1.000
_cell.angle_alpha   90.00
_cell.angle_beta   90.00
_cell.angle_gamma   90.00
#
_symmetry.space_group_name_H-M   'P 1'
#
loop_
_entity.id
_entity.type
_entity.pdbx_description
1 polymer ?
#
loop_
_entity_poly.entity_id
_entity_poly.type
_entity_poly.pdbx_seq_one_letter_code
_entity_poly.pdbx_strand_id
1 'polypeptide(L)'
;MSNTRKARVPMKEQLRLINECRQSGMTDADWCRENGIAVSTFYNWVSRCRKVAADQIPVPNYGHLEIPQSKPDVVPIDIIPDHSPKQQTSTGSLHTIEVTMKDVRIRISNDVDPQLLARALHLIRETLC
;
A
#
# COMPACT_ATOMS: atom_id res chain seq x y z
N MET A 1 10.85 40.40 18.04
CA MET A 1 10.83 39.39 16.96
C MET A 1 9.49 38.67 17.02
N SER A 2 8.53 39.11 16.22
CA SER A 2 7.17 38.58 16.17
C SER A 2 7.20 37.19 15.52
N ASN A 3 7.08 36.14 16.32
CA ASN A 3 6.93 34.77 15.84
C ASN A 3 5.49 34.60 15.32
N THR A 4 5.21 35.10 14.12
CA THR A 4 3.97 34.82 13.39
C THR A 4 3.92 33.33 13.10
N ARG A 5 3.26 32.56 13.97
CA ARG A 5 2.97 31.16 13.72
C ARG A 5 2.16 31.09 12.43
N LYS A 6 2.72 30.49 11.38
CA LYS A 6 1.99 30.21 10.15
C LYS A 6 0.68 29.50 10.49
N ALA A 7 -0.41 29.95 9.89
CA ALA A 7 -1.73 29.35 10.09
C ALA A 7 -1.64 27.84 9.84
N ARG A 8 -2.22 27.06 10.75
CA ARG A 8 -2.16 25.59 10.68
C ARG A 8 -2.95 25.13 9.46
N VAL A 9 -2.29 24.44 8.53
CA VAL A 9 -2.95 23.84 7.37
C VAL A 9 -4.01 22.84 7.86
N PRO A 10 -5.29 22.98 7.47
CA PRO A 10 -6.35 22.08 7.91
C PRO A 10 -6.17 20.67 7.34
N MET A 11 -6.74 19.65 7.99
CA MET A 11 -6.48 18.25 7.67
C MET A 11 -6.86 17.84 6.23
N LYS A 12 -7.97 18.39 5.70
CA LYS A 12 -8.39 18.18 4.31
C LYS A 12 -7.34 18.68 3.32
N GLU A 13 -6.73 19.82 3.63
CA GLU A 13 -5.71 20.42 2.78
C GLU A 13 -4.38 19.66 2.86
N GLN A 14 -4.04 19.12 4.04
CA GLN A 14 -2.89 18.22 4.19
C GLN A 14 -3.02 16.99 3.28
N LEU A 15 -4.21 16.35 3.24
CA LEU A 15 -4.47 15.22 2.36
C LEU A 15 -4.37 15.60 0.88
N ARG A 16 -4.89 16.77 0.49
CA ARG A 16 -4.78 17.29 -0.89
C ARG A 16 -3.33 17.42 -1.33
N LEU A 17 -2.51 18.08 -0.51
CA LEU A 17 -1.08 18.30 -0.78
C LEU A 17 -0.29 16.98 -0.82
N ILE A 18 -0.62 16.02 0.06
CA ILE A 18 0.00 14.68 0.02
C ILE A 18 -0.34 13.97 -1.29
N ASN A 19 -1.60 14.01 -1.75
CA ASN A 19 -1.99 13.39 -3.01
C ASN A 19 -1.33 14.06 -4.22
N GLU A 20 -1.22 15.39 -4.22
CA GLU A 20 -0.52 16.14 -5.26
C GLU A 20 0.97 15.77 -5.32
N CYS A 21 1.64 15.68 -4.17
CA CYS A 21 3.02 15.21 -4.08
C CYS A 21 3.17 13.81 -4.69
N ARG A 22 2.25 12.88 -4.41
CA ARG A 22 2.29 11.51 -4.94
C ARG A 22 2.04 11.45 -6.44
N GLN A 23 1.18 12.31 -6.97
CA GLN A 23 0.86 12.39 -8.40
C GLN A 23 1.90 13.17 -9.21
N SER A 24 2.71 14.01 -8.57
CA SER A 24 3.75 14.81 -9.24
C SER A 24 4.84 13.99 -9.92
N GLY A 25 5.05 12.73 -9.48
CA GLY A 25 6.16 11.89 -9.94
C GLY A 25 7.54 12.35 -9.45
N MET A 26 7.61 13.42 -8.64
CA MET A 26 8.84 13.92 -8.03
C MET A 26 9.08 13.26 -6.68
N THR A 27 10.31 13.36 -6.16
CA THR A 27 10.59 12.90 -4.79
C THR A 27 9.90 13.81 -3.77
N ASP A 28 9.49 13.25 -2.63
CA ASP A 28 8.85 14.04 -1.56
C ASP A 28 9.71 15.24 -1.13
N ALA A 29 11.03 15.08 -1.14
CA ALA A 29 11.96 16.13 -0.76
C ALA A 29 11.98 17.28 -1.79
N ASP A 30 11.97 16.96 -3.09
CA ASP A 30 11.98 17.95 -4.17
C ASP A 30 10.65 18.67 -4.27
N TRP A 31 9.54 17.92 -4.20
CA TRP A 31 8.20 18.50 -4.19
C TRP A 31 8.00 19.44 -2.99
N CYS A 32 8.46 19.04 -1.79
CA CYS A 32 8.41 19.90 -0.60
C CYS A 32 9.23 21.19 -0.79
N ARG A 33 10.41 21.10 -1.41
CA ARG A 33 11.27 22.26 -1.69
C ARG A 33 10.57 23.25 -2.62
N GLU A 34 9.95 22.75 -3.68
CA GLU A 34 9.26 23.56 -4.67
C GLU A 34 7.98 24.21 -4.11
N ASN A 35 7.27 23.50 -3.22
CA ASN A 35 6.07 24.01 -2.56
C ASN A 35 6.36 24.82 -1.28
N GLY A 36 7.63 25.04 -0.93
CA GLY A 36 8.02 25.81 0.25
C GLY A 36 7.60 25.17 1.59
N ILE A 37 7.45 23.83 1.60
CA ILE A 37 7.06 23.04 2.77
C ILE A 37 8.31 22.40 3.37
N ALA A 38 8.48 22.51 4.69
CA ALA A 38 9.55 21.77 5.36
C ALA A 38 9.26 20.26 5.30
N VAL A 39 10.22 19.48 4.83
CA VAL A 39 10.11 18.01 4.69
C VAL A 39 9.63 17.33 5.98
N SER A 40 10.11 17.79 7.14
CA SER A 40 9.67 17.29 8.45
C SER A 40 8.18 17.55 8.73
N THR A 41 7.66 18.68 8.29
CA THR A 41 6.24 19.04 8.42
C THR A 41 5.38 18.16 7.52
N PHE A 42 5.84 17.91 6.29
CA PHE A 42 5.18 17.00 5.36
C PHE A 42 5.05 15.58 5.93
N TYR A 43 6.14 15.01 6.44
CA TYR A 43 6.07 13.68 7.06
C TYR A 43 5.24 13.65 8.34
N ASN A 44 5.18 14.75 9.11
CA ASN A 44 4.25 14.89 10.23
C ASN A 44 2.80 14.80 9.76
N TRP A 45 2.44 15.47 8.66
CA TRP A 45 1.12 15.39 8.05
C TRP A 45 0.82 13.99 7.54
N VAL A 46 1.75 13.33 6.83
CA VAL A 46 1.59 11.95 6.36
C VAL A 46 1.32 10.99 7.52
N SER A 47 2.12 11.09 8.60
CA SER A 47 1.93 10.26 9.80
C SER A 47 0.58 10.52 10.47
N ARG A 48 0.18 11.79 10.60
CA ARG A 48 -1.09 12.18 11.23
C ARG A 48 -2.29 11.76 10.40
N CYS A 49 -2.23 11.91 9.08
CA CYS A 49 -3.28 11.46 8.18
C CYS A 49 -3.41 9.92 8.25
N ARG A 50 -2.30 9.17 8.35
CA ARG A 50 -2.34 7.70 8.40
C ARG A 50 -3.06 7.18 9.64
N LYS A 51 -2.98 7.91 10.75
CA LYS A 51 -3.67 7.57 12.00
C LYS A 51 -5.18 7.82 11.96
N VAL A 52 -5.65 8.72 11.08
CA VAL A 52 -7.06 9.14 11.03
C VAL A 52 -7.78 8.55 9.81
N ALA A 53 -7.05 8.24 8.75
CA ALA A 53 -7.55 7.70 7.50
C ALA A 53 -6.54 6.69 6.92
N ALA A 54 -6.33 5.59 7.64
CA ALA A 54 -5.36 4.55 7.28
C ALA A 54 -5.55 4.02 5.84
N ASP A 55 -6.79 4.04 5.34
CA ASP A 55 -7.16 3.51 4.02
C ASP A 55 -7.07 4.53 2.88
N GLN A 56 -6.81 5.82 3.16
CA GLN A 56 -6.87 6.90 2.16
C GLN A 56 -5.50 7.51 1.81
N ILE A 57 -4.39 6.95 2.29
CA ILE A 57 -3.05 7.47 1.99
C ILE A 57 -2.33 6.56 1.00
N PRO A 58 -2.01 7.07 -0.21
CA PRO A 58 -1.23 6.35 -1.18
C PRO A 58 0.18 6.00 -0.66
N VAL A 59 0.70 4.87 -1.13
CA VAL A 59 2.02 4.33 -0.77
C VAL A 59 3.12 5.37 -1.04
N PRO A 60 4.15 5.49 -0.17
CA PRO A 60 5.19 6.48 -0.40
C PRO A 60 6.03 6.19 -1.64
N ASN A 61 6.26 7.21 -2.47
CA ASN A 61 7.18 7.19 -3.60
C ASN A 61 8.59 7.43 -3.08
N TYR A 62 9.24 6.35 -2.66
CA TYR A 62 10.66 6.35 -2.32
C TYR A 62 11.51 6.32 -3.60
N GLY A 63 11.53 7.42 -4.36
CA GLY A 63 12.56 7.71 -5.36
C GLY A 63 13.01 6.57 -6.29
N HIS A 64 12.15 5.60 -6.59
CA HIS A 64 12.43 4.64 -7.65
C HIS A 64 12.09 5.37 -8.94
N LEU A 65 13.12 5.74 -9.68
CA LEU A 65 13.00 6.22 -11.05
C LEU A 65 12.24 5.14 -11.84
N GLU A 66 10.93 5.29 -11.95
CA GLU A 66 10.14 4.64 -13.00
C GLU A 66 10.56 5.35 -14.29
N ILE A 67 11.68 4.90 -14.86
CA ILE A 67 12.09 5.19 -16.23
C ILE A 67 10.84 4.97 -17.08
N PRO A 68 10.39 5.94 -17.90
CA PRO A 68 9.30 5.69 -18.82
C PRO A 68 9.69 4.50 -19.69
N GLN A 69 9.05 3.35 -19.50
CA GLN A 69 9.28 2.19 -20.36
C GLN A 69 8.87 2.59 -21.77
N SER A 70 9.87 2.97 -22.57
CA SER A 70 9.79 3.06 -24.02
C SER A 70 9.10 1.80 -24.51
N LYS A 71 7.97 1.96 -25.22
CA LYS A 71 7.24 0.87 -25.88
C LYS A 71 8.26 -0.12 -26.48
N PRO A 72 8.41 -1.35 -25.95
CA PRO A 72 9.17 -2.34 -26.67
C PRO A 72 8.36 -2.72 -27.90
N ASP A 73 9.02 -2.64 -29.06
CA ASP A 73 8.52 -3.19 -30.32
C ASP A 73 8.50 -4.72 -30.17
N VAL A 74 7.32 -5.28 -29.94
CA VAL A 74 7.16 -6.71 -29.64
C VAL A 74 6.99 -7.48 -30.95
N VAL A 75 8.04 -8.19 -31.35
CA VAL A 75 7.94 -9.26 -32.35
C VAL A 75 7.19 -10.43 -31.70
N PRO A 76 6.09 -10.94 -32.28
CA PRO A 76 5.38 -12.08 -31.73
C PRO A 76 6.24 -13.35 -31.88
N ILE A 77 6.51 -14.00 -30.75
CA ILE A 77 7.06 -15.35 -30.71
C ILE A 77 5.87 -16.28 -30.46
N ASP A 78 5.61 -17.20 -31.40
CA ASP A 78 4.63 -18.27 -31.21
C ASP A 78 5.15 -19.25 -30.17
N ILE A 79 4.66 -19.12 -28.94
CA ILE A 79 4.91 -20.08 -27.86
C ILE A 79 3.81 -21.13 -27.95
N ILE A 80 4.22 -22.33 -28.36
CA ILE A 80 3.39 -23.55 -28.41
C ILE A 80 2.74 -23.78 -27.03
N PRO A 81 1.43 -24.07 -26.97
CA PRO A 81 0.68 -24.05 -25.74
C PRO A 81 0.90 -25.35 -24.95
N ASP A 82 1.42 -25.24 -23.73
CA ASP A 82 1.23 -26.27 -22.73
C ASP A 82 0.81 -25.61 -21.39
N HIS A 83 -0.37 -26.02 -20.92
CA HIS A 83 -1.05 -25.81 -19.63
C HIS A 83 -1.23 -24.38 -19.05
N SER A 84 -2.47 -23.90 -19.21
CA SER A 84 -3.21 -22.83 -18.52
C SER A 84 -3.40 -23.00 -16.99
N PRO A 85 -3.94 -22.01 -16.23
CA PRO A 85 -4.29 -20.63 -16.59
C PRO A 85 -3.67 -19.53 -15.69
N LYS A 86 -3.34 -18.40 -16.32
CA LYS A 86 -3.30 -17.07 -15.69
C LYS A 86 -4.73 -16.60 -15.38
N GLN A 87 -4.87 -15.83 -14.31
CA GLN A 87 -5.80 -14.70 -14.06
C GLN A 87 -5.90 -14.59 -12.52
N GLN A 88 -5.69 -13.46 -11.84
CA GLN A 88 -6.40 -12.20 -12.00
C GLN A 88 -5.60 -11.05 -11.38
N THR A 89 -5.65 -9.91 -12.05
CA THR A 89 -5.63 -8.58 -11.43
C THR A 89 -6.73 -8.46 -10.36
N SER A 90 -6.36 -8.14 -9.12
CA SER A 90 -7.27 -7.56 -8.11
C SER A 90 -6.43 -6.85 -7.04
N THR A 91 -6.36 -5.51 -7.03
CA THR A 91 -7.16 -4.68 -6.11
C THR A 91 -7.27 -5.24 -4.69
N GLY A 92 -6.60 -4.59 -3.74
CA GLY A 92 -6.83 -4.73 -2.29
C GLY A 92 -5.84 -5.63 -1.60
N SER A 93 -4.94 -5.05 -0.80
CA SER A 93 -4.23 -5.80 0.23
C SER A 93 -5.26 -6.26 1.26
N LEU A 94 -5.81 -7.46 1.08
CA LEU A 94 -6.82 -7.99 1.99
C LEU A 94 -6.13 -8.39 3.28
N HIS A 95 -6.42 -7.69 4.37
CA HIS A 95 -5.89 -7.96 5.71
C HIS A 95 -6.15 -9.43 6.10
N THR A 96 -5.10 -10.25 5.98
CA THR A 96 -5.18 -11.70 6.11
C THR A 96 -3.95 -12.16 6.90
N ILE A 97 -4.17 -12.91 7.98
CA ILE A 97 -3.12 -13.59 8.73
C ILE A 97 -2.80 -14.88 7.98
N GLU A 98 -1.53 -15.09 7.62
CA GLU A 98 -1.06 -16.33 6.99
C GLU A 98 -0.15 -17.08 7.97
N VAL A 99 -0.50 -18.33 8.25
CA VAL A 99 0.28 -19.25 9.08
C VAL A 99 0.75 -20.40 8.18
N THR A 100 2.07 -20.60 8.08
CA THR A 100 2.66 -21.70 7.32
C THR A 100 3.37 -22.65 8.28
N MET A 101 3.00 -23.94 8.23
CA MET A 101 3.59 -25.02 9.01
C MET A 101 3.94 -26.18 8.10
N LYS A 102 5.24 -26.38 7.82
CA LYS A 102 5.78 -27.40 6.90
C LYS A 102 5.02 -27.44 5.55
N ASP A 103 4.03 -28.32 5.43
CA ASP A 103 3.24 -28.57 4.22
C ASP A 103 1.84 -27.95 4.26
N VAL A 104 1.46 -27.32 5.38
CA VAL A 104 0.14 -26.73 5.60
C VAL A 104 0.25 -25.21 5.59
N ARG A 105 -0.58 -24.56 4.77
CA ARG A 105 -0.75 -23.11 4.74
C ARG A 105 -2.18 -22.75 5.12
N ILE A 106 -2.33 -22.02 6.21
CA ILE A 106 -3.62 -21.52 6.70
C ILE A 106 -3.66 -20.01 6.45
N ARG A 107 -4.70 -19.55 5.74
CA ARG A 107 -4.96 -18.14 5.48
C ARG A 107 -6.25 -17.73 6.16
N ILE A 108 -6.18 -16.67 6.98
CA ILE A 108 -7.26 -16.23 7.85
C ILE A 108 -7.56 -14.77 7.50
N SER A 109 -8.69 -14.51 6.85
CA SER A 109 -9.15 -13.15 6.57
C SER A 109 -9.73 -12.50 7.82
N ASN A 110 -9.62 -11.18 7.95
CA ASN A 110 -10.18 -10.45 9.11
C ASN A 110 -11.71 -10.56 9.25
N ASP A 111 -12.43 -10.84 8.17
CA ASP A 111 -13.89 -10.99 8.17
C ASP A 111 -14.36 -12.40 8.56
N VAL A 112 -13.45 -13.29 8.96
CA VAL A 112 -13.82 -14.65 9.35
C VAL A 112 -14.55 -14.65 10.70
N ASP A 113 -15.61 -15.45 10.79
CA ASP A 113 -16.29 -15.66 12.06
C ASP A 113 -15.35 -16.36 13.06
N PRO A 114 -15.11 -15.79 14.26
CA PRO A 114 -14.16 -16.33 15.22
C PRO A 114 -14.59 -17.69 15.78
N GLN A 115 -15.90 -17.98 15.83
CA GLN A 115 -16.38 -19.28 16.32
C GLN A 115 -16.15 -20.38 15.28
N LEU A 116 -16.35 -20.09 14.00
CA LEU A 116 -16.03 -20.97 12.88
C LEU A 116 -14.52 -21.22 12.82
N LEU A 117 -13.70 -20.18 12.95
CA LEU A 117 -12.24 -20.30 12.98
C LEU A 117 -11.78 -21.19 14.14
N ALA A 118 -12.31 -20.97 15.34
CA ALA A 118 -11.96 -21.77 16.52
C ALA A 118 -12.33 -23.25 16.36
N ARG A 119 -13.52 -23.54 15.81
CA ARG A 119 -13.96 -24.91 15.52
C ARG A 119 -13.08 -25.58 14.47
N ALA A 120 -12.76 -24.87 13.39
CA ALA A 120 -11.89 -25.38 12.33
C ALA A 120 -10.48 -25.72 12.87
N LEU A 121 -9.88 -24.83 13.66
CA LEU A 121 -8.58 -25.07 14.28
C LEU A 121 -8.62 -26.24 15.29
N HIS A 122 -9.73 -26.42 16.01
CA HIS A 122 -9.89 -27.55 16.93
C HIS A 122 -9.91 -28.89 16.19
N LEU A 123 -10.68 -28.99 15.09
CA LEU A 123 -10.73 -30.19 14.26
C LEU A 123 -9.36 -30.50 13.63
N ILE A 124 -8.67 -29.47 13.12
CA ILE A 124 -7.32 -29.64 12.55
C ILE A 124 -6.35 -30.18 13.62
N ARG A 125 -6.43 -29.68 14.86
CA ARG A 125 -5.61 -30.16 15.97
C ARG A 125 -5.86 -31.65 16.26
N GLU A 126 -7.10 -32.10 16.24
CA GLU A 126 -7.45 -33.50 16.49
C GLU A 126 -6.96 -34.46 15.39
N THR A 127 -6.84 -33.98 14.16
CA THR A 127 -6.33 -34.78 13.03
C THR A 127 -4.81 -34.91 12.95
N LEU A 128 -4.08 -34.13 13.75
CA LEU A 128 -2.61 -34.07 13.75
C LEU A 128 -1.96 -34.77 14.96
N CYS A 129 -2.77 -35.38 15.83
CA CYS A 129 -2.33 -36.31 16.88
C CYS A 129 -2.46 -37.76 16.41
#